data_AF-A0A8T4RT32-F1
#
_entry.id   AF-A0A8T4RT32-F1
#
_cell.length_a   1.000
_cell.length_b   1.000
_cell.length_c   1.000
_cell.angle_alpha   90.00
_cell.angle_beta   90.00
_cell.angle_gamma   90.00
#
_symmetry.space_group_name_H-M   'P 1'
#
loop_
_entity.id
_entity.type
_entity.pdbx_description
1 polymer ?
#
loop_
_entity_poly.entity_id
_entity_poly.type
_entity_poly.pdbx_seq_one_letter_code
_entity_poly.pdbx_strand_id
1 'polypeptide(L)'
;MKVIIYTKDLMDRSKIEAALKELTCPYQFYDALPSDLSNKNAHIVDLSLENAFDILCRFPRQCIAYGPHTQTELFKKAHALGCKNVLPRSAFFGNMKKVITLFLVKKD
;
A
#
# COMPACT_ATOMS: atom_id res chain seq x y z
N MET A 1 -1.14 15.26 4.77
CA MET A 1 -1.28 13.81 4.58
C MET A 1 -0.31 13.39 3.47
N LYS A 2 0.41 12.27 3.62
CA LYS A 2 1.28 11.72 2.57
C LYS A 2 1.03 10.22 2.37
N VAL A 3 1.46 9.70 1.24
CA VAL A 3 1.45 8.27 0.92
C VAL A 3 2.80 7.66 1.31
N ILE A 4 2.78 6.62 2.13
CA ILE A 4 3.95 5.86 2.54
C ILE A 4 3.97 4.57 1.73
N ILE A 5 5.10 4.24 1.13
CA ILE A 5 5.22 3.08 0.25
C ILE A 5 6.27 2.13 0.79
N TYR A 6 5.89 0.85 0.88
CA TYR A 6 6.76 -0.24 1.28
C TYR A 6 6.80 -1.25 0.14
N THR A 7 7.92 -1.27 -0.60
CA THR A 7 8.18 -2.26 -1.64
C THR A 7 9.68 -2.39 -1.85
N LYS A 8 10.14 -3.61 -2.16
CA LYS A 8 11.52 -3.91 -2.58
C LYS A 8 11.66 -4.02 -4.11
N ASP A 9 10.55 -4.13 -4.85
CA ASP A 9 10.57 -4.22 -6.30
C ASP A 9 10.78 -2.82 -6.91
N LEU A 10 11.90 -2.64 -7.60
CA LEU A 10 12.29 -1.35 -8.20
C LEU A 10 11.33 -0.91 -9.32
N MET A 11 10.71 -1.86 -10.02
CA MET A 11 9.74 -1.56 -11.07
C MET A 11 8.44 -1.05 -10.46
N ASP A 12 7.98 -1.66 -9.38
CA ASP A 12 6.81 -1.23 -8.61
C ASP A 12 7.05 0.14 -8.00
N ARG A 13 8.22 0.35 -7.38
CA ARG A 13 8.65 1.64 -6.87
C ARG A 13 8.54 2.73 -7.93
N SER A 14 9.14 2.51 -9.10
CA SER A 14 9.15 3.48 -10.21
C SER A 14 7.74 3.81 -10.70
N LYS A 15 6.89 2.79 -10.88
CA LYS A 15 5.49 2.96 -11.31
C LYS A 15 4.67 3.74 -10.29
N ILE A 16 4.77 3.39 -9.01
CA ILE A 16 4.04 4.06 -7.92
C ILE A 16 4.51 5.51 -7.81
N GLU A 17 5.81 5.75 -7.87
CA GLU A 17 6.39 7.10 -7.85
C GLU A 17 5.85 7.97 -9.00
N ALA A 18 5.84 7.45 -10.22
CA ALA A 18 5.32 8.17 -11.39
C ALA A 18 3.84 8.56 -11.19
N ALA A 19 3.00 7.63 -10.74
CA ALA A 19 1.58 7.92 -10.50
C ALA A 19 1.37 8.93 -9.36
N LEU A 20 2.15 8.86 -8.27
CA LEU A 20 2.03 9.82 -7.17
C LEU A 20 2.48 11.23 -7.57
N LYS A 21 3.51 11.35 -8.42
CA LYS A 21 3.92 12.63 -9.02
C LYS A 21 2.82 13.23 -9.88
N GLU A 22 2.22 12.44 -10.76
CA GLU A 22 1.10 12.90 -11.59
C GLU A 22 -0.12 13.31 -10.76
N LEU A 23 -0.38 12.63 -9.65
CA LEU A 23 -1.45 12.97 -8.71
C LEU A 23 -1.08 14.15 -7.78
N THR A 24 0.12 14.73 -7.90
CA THR A 24 0.64 15.78 -7.00
C THR A 24 0.57 15.41 -5.52
N CYS A 25 0.66 14.11 -5.22
CA CYS A 25 0.50 13.59 -3.86
C CYS A 25 1.86 13.49 -3.17
N PRO A 26 2.06 14.08 -1.96
CA PRO A 26 3.30 13.90 -1.22
C PRO A 26 3.52 12.43 -0.88
N TYR A 27 4.74 11.92 -1.06
CA TYR A 27 5.04 10.51 -0.83
C TYR A 27 6.41 10.26 -0.20
N GLN A 28 6.58 9.08 0.40
CA GLN A 28 7.86 8.62 0.91
C GLN A 28 7.96 7.10 0.88
N PHE A 29 9.13 6.60 0.49
CA PHE A 29 9.44 5.18 0.53
C PHE A 29 10.15 4.80 1.82
N TYR A 30 9.83 3.62 2.36
CA TYR A 30 10.59 3.00 3.44
C TYR A 30 10.71 1.50 3.20
N ASP A 31 11.86 0.96 3.63
CA ASP A 31 12.11 -0.49 3.59
C ASP A 31 11.56 -1.20 4.83
N ALA A 32 11.38 -0.46 5.93
CA ALA A 32 10.88 -0.92 7.21
C ALA A 32 9.78 0.01 7.73
N LEU A 33 9.13 -0.34 8.85
CA LEU A 33 8.15 0.52 9.51
C LEU A 33 8.88 1.56 10.40
N PRO A 34 8.82 2.87 10.10
CA PRO A 34 9.30 3.91 11.02
C PRO A 34 8.57 3.88 12.36
N SER A 35 9.30 4.21 13.43
CA SER A 35 8.76 4.31 14.79
C SER A 35 7.73 5.45 14.94
N ASP A 36 7.89 6.55 14.18
CA ASP A 36 7.18 7.82 14.32
C ASP A 36 6.05 8.06 13.31
N LEU A 37 5.55 7.00 12.66
CA LEU A 37 4.49 7.16 11.66
C LEU A 37 3.13 7.52 12.27
N SER A 38 2.57 8.62 11.78
CA SER A 38 1.22 9.08 12.09
C SER A 38 0.12 8.25 11.41
N ASN A 39 -0.98 8.01 12.13
CA ASN A 39 -2.21 7.39 11.60
C ASN A 39 -2.90 8.23 10.49
N LYS A 40 -2.43 9.46 10.25
CA LYS A 40 -2.95 10.36 9.21
C LYS A 40 -2.43 10.04 7.81
N ASN A 41 -1.47 9.13 7.66
CA ASN A 41 -0.90 8.78 6.37
C ASN A 41 -1.67 7.62 5.71
N ALA A 42 -1.57 7.52 4.38
CA ALA A 42 -1.98 6.35 3.63
C ALA A 42 -0.77 5.46 3.38
N HIS A 43 -0.96 4.13 3.36
CA HIS A 43 0.12 3.16 3.21
C HIS A 43 -0.16 2.29 1.98
N ILE A 44 0.82 2.17 1.09
CA ILE A 44 0.83 1.20 -0.01
C ILE A 44 1.83 0.12 0.38
N VAL A 45 1.37 -1.12 0.55
CA VAL A 45 2.16 -2.21 1.12
C VAL A 45 2.23 -3.38 0.15
N ASP A 46 3.44 -3.73 -0.24
CA ASP A 46 3.75 -4.98 -0.94
C ASP A 46 3.72 -6.15 0.05
N LEU A 47 2.78 -7.08 -0.12
CA LEU A 47 2.59 -8.25 0.74
C LEU A 47 3.72 -9.27 0.64
N SER A 48 4.60 -9.16 -0.36
CA SER A 48 5.79 -10.01 -0.45
C SER A 48 6.89 -9.61 0.54
N LEU A 49 6.75 -8.46 1.21
CA LEU A 49 7.68 -8.04 2.26
C LEU A 49 7.48 -8.82 3.54
N GLU A 50 8.58 -9.21 4.18
CA GLU A 50 8.58 -9.93 5.46
C GLU A 50 7.80 -9.20 6.56
N ASN A 51 7.95 -7.87 6.62
CA ASN A 51 7.32 -6.98 7.59
C ASN A 51 5.96 -6.40 7.12
N ALA A 52 5.39 -6.88 6.01
CA ALA A 52 4.13 -6.36 5.49
C ALA A 52 3.00 -6.45 6.54
N PHE A 53 2.93 -7.57 7.27
CA PHE A 53 1.86 -7.81 8.23
C PHE A 53 1.99 -6.97 9.50
N ASP A 54 3.19 -6.54 9.88
CA ASP A 54 3.39 -5.62 11.01
C ASP A 54 2.80 -4.24 10.67
N ILE A 55 2.99 -3.79 9.43
CA ILE A 55 2.41 -2.54 8.92
C ILE A 55 0.88 -2.65 8.89
N LEU A 56 0.35 -3.75 8.36
CA LEU A 56 -1.09 -3.98 8.29
C LEU A 56 -1.74 -4.09 9.68
N CYS A 57 -1.06 -4.70 10.64
CA CYS A 57 -1.53 -4.81 12.02
C CYS A 57 -1.68 -3.42 12.67
N ARG A 58 -0.71 -2.53 12.42
CA ARG A 58 -0.73 -1.16 12.97
C ARG A 58 -1.70 -0.23 12.25
N PHE A 59 -1.89 -0.42 10.94
CA PHE A 59 -2.62 0.51 10.07
C PHE A 59 -3.68 -0.14 9.17
N PRO A 60 -4.53 -1.04 9.67
CA PRO A 60 -5.34 -1.92 8.82
C PRO A 60 -6.32 -1.16 7.91
N ARG A 61 -6.87 -0.05 8.40
CA ARG A 61 -7.81 0.80 7.64
C ARG A 61 -7.10 1.84 6.77
N GLN A 62 -5.80 2.00 6.94
CA GLN A 62 -4.98 3.00 6.28
C GLN A 62 -4.11 2.41 5.16
N CYS A 63 -4.17 1.09 4.95
CA CYS A 63 -3.42 0.37 3.94
C CYS A 63 -4.23 0.08 2.66
N ILE A 64 -3.55 0.22 1.52
CA ILE A 64 -3.77 -0.50 0.28
C ILE A 64 -2.66 -1.56 0.20
N ALA A 65 -3.02 -2.83 0.28
CA ALA A 65 -2.07 -3.93 0.18
C ALA A 65 -2.15 -4.57 -1.21
N TYR A 66 -1.01 -4.95 -1.77
CA TYR A 66 -0.97 -5.67 -3.04
C TYR A 66 0.02 -6.84 -3.00
N GLY A 67 -0.21 -7.86 -3.82
CA GLY A 67 0.70 -9.01 -3.89
C GLY A 67 0.42 -9.93 -5.09
N PRO A 68 1.22 -10.99 -5.28
CA PRO A 68 1.00 -11.95 -6.35
C PRO A 68 -0.36 -12.65 -6.23
N HIS A 69 -1.12 -12.73 -7.32
CA HIS A 69 -2.46 -13.32 -7.30
C HIS A 69 -2.47 -14.83 -6.93
N THR A 70 -1.34 -15.51 -7.14
CA THR A 70 -1.15 -16.91 -6.79
C THR A 70 -0.98 -17.14 -5.29
N GLN A 71 -0.67 -16.10 -4.51
CA GLN A 71 -0.42 -16.19 -3.07
C GLN A 71 -1.66 -15.79 -2.27
N THR A 72 -2.76 -16.51 -2.48
CA THR A 72 -4.08 -16.23 -1.89
C THR A 72 -4.08 -16.23 -0.36
N GLU A 73 -3.19 -16.98 0.28
CA GLU A 73 -3.04 -16.98 1.74
C GLU A 73 -2.56 -15.63 2.30
N LEU A 74 -1.72 -14.89 1.57
CA LEU A 74 -1.33 -13.54 1.97
C LEU A 74 -2.55 -12.60 2.04
N PHE A 75 -3.51 -12.80 1.14
CA PHE A 75 -4.70 -11.96 1.02
C PHE A 75 -5.66 -12.26 2.17
N LYS A 76 -5.89 -13.55 2.46
CA LYS A 76 -6.67 -13.97 3.63
C LYS A 76 -6.10 -13.41 4.91
N LYS A 77 -4.77 -13.51 5.10
CA LYS A 77 -4.08 -12.98 6.28
C LYS A 77 -4.21 -11.45 6.37
N ALA A 78 -4.06 -10.72 5.27
CA ALA A 78 -4.25 -9.28 5.24
C ALA A 78 -5.69 -8.87 5.62
N HIS A 79 -6.68 -9.59 5.10
CA HIS A 79 -8.09 -9.37 5.46
C HIS A 79 -8.40 -9.69 6.92
N ALA A 80 -7.81 -10.75 7.47
CA ALA A 80 -7.98 -11.12 8.88
C ALA A 80 -7.45 -10.03 9.83
N LEU A 81 -6.43 -9.27 9.41
CA LEU A 81 -5.93 -8.10 10.15
C LEU A 81 -6.83 -6.86 10.00
N GLY A 82 -7.90 -6.93 9.20
CA GLY A 82 -8.82 -5.83 8.96
C GLY A 82 -8.45 -4.94 7.77
N CYS A 83 -7.44 -5.30 6.98
CA CYS A 83 -7.14 -4.61 5.74
C CYS A 83 -8.20 -4.92 4.68
N LYS A 84 -8.99 -3.91 4.29
CA LYS A 84 -10.09 -4.07 3.33
C LYS A 84 -9.66 -3.87 1.87
N ASN A 85 -8.57 -3.14 1.62
CA ASN A 85 -8.11 -2.83 0.28
C ASN A 85 -6.91 -3.71 -0.07
N VAL A 86 -7.18 -4.98 -0.38
CA VAL A 86 -6.17 -5.97 -0.76
C VAL A 86 -6.38 -6.34 -2.23
N LEU A 87 -5.35 -6.22 -3.06
CA LEU A 87 -5.48 -6.34 -4.52
C LEU A 87 -4.37 -7.23 -5.12
N PRO A 88 -4.68 -8.01 -6.18
CA PRO A 88 -3.64 -8.58 -7.02
C PRO A 88 -2.71 -7.49 -7.58
N ARG A 89 -1.41 -7.77 -7.68
CA ARG A 89 -0.41 -6.83 -8.24
C ARG A 89 -0.87 -6.31 -9.61
N SER A 90 -1.31 -7.19 -10.50
CA SER A 90 -1.84 -6.81 -11.81
C SER A 90 -3.06 -5.87 -11.73
N ALA A 91 -3.99 -6.13 -10.81
CA ALA A 91 -5.18 -5.30 -10.63
C ALA A 91 -4.84 -3.93 -10.01
N PHE A 92 -3.94 -3.90 -9.04
CA PHE A 92 -3.42 -2.66 -8.45
C PHE A 92 -2.75 -1.80 -9.51
N PHE A 93 -1.77 -2.33 -10.24
CA PHE A 93 -1.05 -1.57 -11.26
C PHE A 93 -1.91 -1.22 -12.49
N GLY A 94 -2.86 -2.08 -12.86
CA GLY A 94 -3.79 -1.82 -13.97
C GLY A 94 -4.74 -0.65 -13.73
N ASN A 95 -4.99 -0.27 -12.47
CA ASN A 95 -5.91 0.82 -12.10
C ASN A 95 -5.33 1.76 -11.04
N MET A 96 -4.00 1.84 -10.92
CA MET A 96 -3.31 2.39 -9.76
C MET A 96 -3.76 3.81 -9.38
N LYS A 97 -3.82 4.73 -10.34
CA LYS A 97 -4.25 6.11 -10.09
C LYS A 97 -5.64 6.16 -9.49
N LYS A 98 -6.60 5.45 -10.10
CA LYS A 98 -7.99 5.37 -9.63
C LYS A 98 -8.08 4.77 -8.22
N VAL A 99 -7.34 3.69 -7.97
CA VAL A 99 -7.29 3.03 -6.65
C VAL A 99 -6.75 3.98 -5.58
N ILE A 100 -5.63 4.65 -5.85
CA ILE A 100 -5.01 5.60 -4.92
C ILE A 100 -5.96 6.78 -4.66
N THR A 101 -6.52 7.40 -5.69
CA THR A 101 -7.44 8.55 -5.54
C THR A 101 -8.66 8.17 -4.72
N LEU A 102 -9.34 7.07 -5.04
CA LEU A 102 -10.53 6.63 -4.30
C LEU A 102 -10.22 6.31 -2.84
N PHE A 103 -9.04 5.77 -2.56
CA PHE A 103 -8.64 5.45 -1.20
C PHE A 103 -8.36 6.71 -0.37
N LEU A 104 -7.72 7.72 -0.97
CA LEU A 104 -7.43 8.99 -0.31
C LEU A 104 -8.71 9.78 -0.03
N VAL A 105 -9.66 9.83 -0.97
CA VAL A 105 -10.94 10.54 -0.78
C VAL A 105 -11.80 9.91 0.32
N LYS A 106 -11.78 8.59 0.48
CA LYS A 106 -12.53 7.90 1.56
C LYS A 106 -12.00 8.17 2.97
N LYS A 107 -10.86 8.85 3.09
CA LYS A 107 -10.19 9.13 4.36
C LYS A 107 -10.41 10.55 4.88
N ASP A 108 -10.86 11.46 4.04
CA ASP A 108 -11.33 12.79 4.42
C ASP A 108 -12.76 12.71 4.97
#